data_AF-X0UI39-F1
#
_entry.id   AF-X0UI39-F1
#
_cell.length_a   1.000
_cell.length_b   1.000
_cell.length_c   1.000
_cell.angle_alpha   90.00
_cell.angle_beta   90.00
_cell.angle_gamma   90.00
#
_symmetry.space_group_name_H-M   'P 1'
#
loop_
_entity.id
_entity.type
_entity.pdbx_description
1 polymer ?
#
loop_
_entity_poly.entity_id
_entity_poly.type
_entity_poly.pdbx_seq_one_letter_code
_entity_poly.pdbx_strand_id
1 'polypeptide(L)'
;MTRDKYYTSSGELIRNPEAYAATGAPMHTGFTTKTGKMVRNPEAYAKSGRQLYTDKDINEVKSIYKVECQGGKKYIGETGNFDRRMDQHFSGNGSKVTQKFQPKSAKELERVPGYFAKEVEQEYTEKYIKKHGYNNVRGGTHTNSTTLNNYDYAHNDSDDSFGKYDPYDDDCPYEHQPDWDIINENDHDW
;
A
#
# COMPACT_ATOMS: atom_id res chain seq x y z
N MET A 1 20.42 -12.06 2.77
CA MET A 1 19.91 -11.20 1.68
C MET A 1 21.04 -10.29 1.21
N THR A 2 21.45 -10.38 -0.05
CA THR A 2 22.30 -9.35 -0.66
C THR A 2 21.54 -8.03 -0.64
N ARG A 3 22.14 -6.97 -0.10
CA ARG A 3 21.58 -5.62 -0.22
C ARG A 3 21.52 -5.25 -1.70
N ASP A 4 20.38 -4.69 -2.12
CA ASP A 4 20.25 -4.11 -3.46
C ASP A 4 21.31 -3.02 -3.66
N LYS A 5 21.87 -2.96 -4.86
CA LYS A 5 22.91 -1.98 -5.22
C LYS A 5 22.30 -0.95 -6.15
N TYR A 6 22.58 0.31 -5.86
CA TYR A 6 22.11 1.45 -6.62
C TYR A 6 23.28 2.27 -7.13
N TYR A 7 23.10 2.90 -8.27
CA TYR A 7 24.14 3.66 -8.93
C TYR A 7 23.64 5.01 -9.40
N THR A 8 24.54 5.99 -9.43
CA THR A 8 24.32 7.30 -10.06
C THR A 8 24.26 7.12 -11.58
N SER A 9 23.82 8.14 -12.34
CA SER A 9 23.82 8.06 -13.82
C SER A 9 25.20 7.82 -14.45
N SER A 10 26.30 8.11 -13.74
CA SER A 10 27.67 7.83 -14.18
C SER A 10 28.13 6.40 -13.88
N GLY A 11 27.32 5.59 -13.18
CA GLY A 11 27.66 4.22 -12.80
C GLY A 11 28.42 4.10 -11.48
N GLU A 12 28.49 5.17 -10.69
CA GLU A 12 29.11 5.15 -9.36
C GLU A 12 28.18 4.52 -8.34
N LEU A 13 28.72 3.68 -7.45
CA LEU A 13 27.94 3.03 -6.41
C LEU A 13 27.45 4.04 -5.37
N ILE A 14 26.14 4.07 -5.15
CA ILE A 14 25.50 4.86 -4.10
C ILE A 14 25.60 4.10 -2.78
N ARG A 15 26.31 4.68 -1.81
CA ARG A 15 26.55 4.05 -0.49
C ARG A 15 25.42 4.26 0.50
N ASN A 16 24.71 5.39 0.39
CA ASN A 16 23.53 5.72 1.20
C ASN A 16 22.36 6.01 0.24
N PRO A 17 21.57 4.98 -0.15
CA PRO A 17 20.49 5.12 -1.11
C PRO A 17 19.39 6.06 -0.66
N GLU A 18 19.00 6.02 0.61
CA GLU A 18 17.96 6.89 1.17
C GLU A 18 18.36 8.36 1.07
N ALA A 19 19.53 8.73 1.60
CA ALA A 19 19.99 10.12 1.55
C ALA A 19 20.19 10.61 0.11
N TYR A 20 20.67 9.75 -0.79
CA TYR A 20 20.82 10.09 -2.20
C TYR A 20 19.46 10.26 -2.89
N ALA A 21 18.51 9.35 -2.66
CA ALA A 21 17.17 9.42 -3.24
C ALA A 21 16.43 10.70 -2.82
N ALA A 22 16.62 11.14 -1.56
CA ALA A 22 16.06 12.38 -1.04
C ALA A 22 16.57 13.64 -1.77
N THR A 23 17.70 13.57 -2.49
CA THR A 23 18.17 14.67 -3.34
C THR A 23 17.35 14.84 -4.62
N GLY A 24 16.56 13.83 -5.00
CA GLY A 24 15.83 13.78 -6.27
C GLY A 24 16.71 13.47 -7.49
N ALA A 25 18.00 13.20 -7.31
CA ALA A 25 18.87 12.80 -8.41
C ALA A 25 18.48 11.43 -8.98
N PRO A 26 18.71 11.18 -10.29
CA PRO A 26 18.44 9.89 -10.91
C PRO A 26 19.22 8.76 -10.26
N MET A 27 18.56 7.62 -10.12
CA MET A 27 19.11 6.42 -9.49
C MET A 27 18.78 5.19 -10.33
N HIS A 28 19.77 4.31 -10.48
CA HIS A 28 19.76 3.19 -11.41
C HIS A 28 20.09 1.88 -10.68
N THR A 29 19.54 0.76 -11.13
CA THR A 29 19.85 -0.57 -10.55
C THR A 29 20.92 -1.31 -11.35
N GLY A 30 21.15 -0.89 -12.59
CA GLY A 30 22.17 -1.44 -13.45
C GLY A 30 22.31 -0.69 -14.76
N PHE A 31 23.19 -1.21 -15.61
CA PHE A 31 23.49 -0.61 -16.90
C PHE A 31 23.60 -1.67 -17.97
N THR A 32 23.41 -1.23 -19.20
CA THR A 32 23.62 -2.06 -20.39
C THR A 32 24.66 -1.45 -21.32
N THR A 33 25.24 -2.31 -22.16
CA THR A 33 26.03 -1.86 -23.32
C THR A 33 25.09 -1.40 -24.44
N LYS A 34 25.65 -0.78 -25.49
CA LYS A 34 24.90 -0.44 -26.72
C LYS A 34 24.15 -1.62 -27.34
N THR A 35 24.66 -2.84 -27.13
CA THR A 35 24.07 -4.08 -27.64
C THR A 35 23.07 -4.72 -26.67
N GLY A 36 22.72 -4.04 -25.57
CA GLY A 36 21.78 -4.52 -24.56
C GLY A 36 22.35 -5.52 -23.57
N LYS A 37 23.67 -5.77 -23.54
CA LYS A 37 24.28 -6.69 -22.58
C LYS A 37 24.43 -6.02 -21.21
N MET A 38 24.03 -6.72 -20.15
CA MET A 38 24.18 -6.22 -18.78
C MET A 38 25.65 -5.98 -18.40
N VAL A 39 25.93 -4.83 -17.83
CA VAL A 39 27.23 -4.45 -17.30
C VAL A 39 27.31 -4.91 -15.83
N ARG A 40 28.14 -5.92 -15.56
CA ARG A 40 28.27 -6.52 -14.22
C ARG A 40 28.97 -5.62 -13.20
N ASN A 41 29.88 -4.75 -13.67
CA ASN A 41 30.61 -3.80 -12.84
C ASN A 41 30.55 -2.40 -13.49
N PRO A 42 29.50 -1.63 -13.21
CA PRO A 42 29.31 -0.30 -13.78
C PRO A 42 30.45 0.66 -13.45
N GLU A 43 30.96 0.62 -12.22
CA GLU A 43 32.03 1.52 -11.77
C GLU A 43 33.33 1.32 -12.57
N ALA A 44 33.75 0.06 -12.78
CA ALA A 44 34.92 -0.25 -13.60
C ALA A 44 34.68 0.07 -15.09
N TYR A 45 33.45 -0.12 -15.57
CA TYR A 45 33.10 0.17 -16.95
C TYR A 45 33.11 1.68 -17.23
N ALA A 46 32.58 2.50 -16.32
CA ALA A 46 32.64 3.95 -16.40
C ALA A 46 34.09 4.46 -16.45
N LYS A 47 34.97 3.90 -15.61
CA LYS A 47 36.42 4.21 -15.61
C LYS A 47 37.13 3.85 -16.91
N SER A 48 36.59 2.92 -17.71
CA SER A 48 37.16 2.54 -19.02
C SER A 48 36.90 3.55 -20.14
N GLY A 49 36.12 4.61 -19.89
CA GLY A 49 35.76 5.63 -20.88
C GLY A 49 34.70 5.19 -21.90
N ARG A 50 34.09 4.02 -21.69
CA ARG A 50 33.01 3.50 -22.56
C ARG A 50 31.66 4.06 -22.12
N GLN A 51 30.83 4.43 -23.09
CA GLN A 51 29.46 4.92 -22.82
C GLN A 51 28.60 3.83 -22.16
N LEU A 52 28.01 4.18 -21.02
CA LEU A 52 26.97 3.40 -20.36
C LEU A 52 25.58 3.80 -20.87
N TYR A 53 24.67 2.83 -20.92
CA TYR A 53 23.26 3.04 -21.17
C TYR A 53 22.51 2.67 -19.89
N THR A 54 21.85 3.67 -19.30
CA THR A 54 21.10 3.54 -18.05
C THR A 54 19.89 2.65 -18.24
N ASP A 55 19.49 1.96 -17.18
CA ASP A 55 18.15 1.39 -17.07
C ASP A 55 17.12 2.52 -16.80
N LYS A 56 15.93 2.11 -16.32
CA LYS A 56 14.90 3.05 -15.90
C LYS A 56 15.36 3.76 -14.62
N ASP A 57 15.28 5.09 -14.60
CA ASP A 57 15.43 5.87 -13.38
C ASP A 57 14.37 5.44 -12.36
N ILE A 58 14.80 4.77 -11.31
CA ILE A 58 13.89 4.28 -10.26
C ILE A 58 13.49 5.39 -9.28
N ASN A 59 14.22 6.52 -9.29
CA ASN A 59 13.92 7.67 -8.44
C ASN A 59 13.06 8.73 -9.14
N GLU A 60 12.66 8.48 -10.38
CA GLU A 60 11.71 9.31 -11.12
C GLU A 60 10.50 9.65 -10.24
N VAL A 61 10.16 10.94 -10.15
CA VAL A 61 9.13 11.43 -9.23
C VAL A 61 7.79 10.75 -9.51
N LYS A 62 7.17 10.27 -8.44
CA LYS A 62 5.85 9.63 -8.50
C LYS A 62 4.84 10.40 -7.68
N SER A 63 3.60 10.27 -8.12
CA SER A 63 2.43 10.91 -7.54
C SER A 63 1.68 9.87 -6.72
N ILE A 64 1.50 10.15 -5.44
CA ILE A 64 0.64 9.38 -4.55
C ILE A 64 -0.75 9.99 -4.62
N TYR A 65 -1.77 9.17 -4.86
CA TYR A 65 -3.12 9.64 -5.10
C TYR A 65 -4.16 8.83 -4.34
N LYS A 66 -5.34 9.45 -4.20
CA LYS A 66 -6.56 8.84 -3.69
C LYS A 66 -7.66 8.93 -4.74
N VAL A 67 -8.42 7.84 -4.87
CA VAL A 67 -9.68 7.79 -5.60
C VAL A 67 -10.82 7.50 -4.61
N GLU A 68 -11.81 8.38 -4.55
CA GLU A 68 -13.09 8.14 -3.87
C GLU A 68 -14.00 7.36 -4.82
N CYS A 69 -14.54 6.24 -4.36
CA CYS A 69 -15.38 5.34 -5.16
C CYS A 69 -16.82 5.31 -4.61
N GLN A 70 -17.72 4.69 -5.37
CA GLN A 70 -19.08 4.38 -4.89
C GLN A 70 -19.06 3.52 -3.62
N GLY A 71 -20.15 3.59 -2.84
CA GLY A 71 -20.29 2.85 -1.57
C GLY A 71 -19.31 3.29 -0.48
N GLY A 72 -18.78 4.52 -0.54
CA GLY A 72 -17.84 5.06 0.45
C GLY A 72 -16.43 4.47 0.38
N LYS A 73 -16.16 3.60 -0.61
CA LYS A 73 -14.88 2.91 -0.79
C LYS A 73 -13.81 3.88 -1.30
N LYS A 74 -12.55 3.60 -0.96
CA LYS A 74 -11.38 4.42 -1.31
C LYS A 74 -10.27 3.54 -1.85
N TYR A 75 -9.56 4.06 -2.84
CA TYR A 75 -8.35 3.44 -3.38
C TYR A 75 -7.19 4.42 -3.28
N ILE A 76 -6.08 3.96 -2.71
CA ILE A 76 -4.80 4.67 -2.67
C ILE A 76 -3.86 4.00 -3.67
N GLY A 77 -3.10 4.81 -4.41
CA GLY A 77 -2.18 4.30 -5.42
C GLY A 77 -1.00 5.24 -5.66
N GLU A 78 0.03 4.71 -6.31
CA GLU A 78 1.17 5.46 -6.85
C GLU A 78 1.18 5.42 -8.38
N THR A 79 1.66 6.49 -9.03
CA THR A 79 1.88 6.52 -10.48
C THR A 79 2.93 7.54 -10.88
N GLY A 80 3.68 7.27 -11.96
CA GLY A 80 4.54 8.27 -12.60
C GLY A 80 3.80 9.26 -13.50
N ASN A 81 2.54 8.99 -13.84
CA ASN A 81 1.71 9.89 -14.64
C ASN A 81 0.28 9.89 -14.09
N PHE A 82 -0.07 10.98 -13.41
CA PHE A 82 -1.35 11.14 -12.71
C PHE A 82 -2.52 11.18 -13.69
N ASP A 83 -2.48 12.08 -14.68
CA ASP A 83 -3.58 12.29 -15.63
C ASP A 83 -3.95 11.01 -16.38
N ARG A 84 -2.97 10.37 -17.01
CA ARG A 84 -3.17 9.09 -17.71
C ARG A 84 -3.74 8.01 -16.78
N ARG A 85 -3.32 8.02 -15.51
CA ARG A 85 -3.80 7.04 -14.53
C ARG A 85 -5.24 7.33 -14.12
N MET A 86 -5.63 8.60 -14.02
CA MET A 86 -7.02 8.98 -13.75
C MET A 86 -7.91 8.58 -14.91
N ASP A 87 -7.50 8.84 -16.15
CA ASP A 87 -8.23 8.40 -17.34
C ASP A 87 -8.51 6.90 -17.30
N GLN A 88 -7.51 6.08 -16.97
CA GLN A 88 -7.69 4.63 -16.82
C GLN A 88 -8.73 4.28 -15.74
N HIS A 89 -8.64 4.91 -14.57
CA HIS A 89 -9.60 4.66 -13.48
C HIS A 89 -11.04 5.02 -13.90
N PHE A 90 -11.24 6.22 -14.44
CA PHE A 90 -12.58 6.70 -14.83
C PHE A 90 -13.12 6.01 -16.09
N SER A 91 -12.26 5.48 -16.97
CA SER A 91 -12.68 4.71 -18.14
C SER A 91 -12.94 3.21 -17.85
N GLY A 92 -12.83 2.76 -16.59
CA GLY A 92 -13.00 1.34 -16.22
C GLY A 92 -11.79 0.43 -16.54
N ASN A 93 -10.65 0.99 -16.94
CA ASN A 93 -9.40 0.26 -17.21
C ASN A 93 -8.40 0.34 -16.04
N GLY A 94 -8.85 0.83 -14.88
CA GLY A 94 -8.04 1.01 -13.69
C GLY A 94 -7.80 -0.27 -12.89
N SER A 95 -7.55 -0.12 -11.59
CA SER A 95 -7.38 -1.25 -10.67
C SER A 95 -8.68 -2.08 -10.55
N LYS A 96 -8.57 -3.35 -10.14
CA LYS A 96 -9.73 -4.21 -9.87
C LYS A 96 -10.70 -3.60 -8.86
N VAL A 97 -10.19 -2.85 -7.89
CA VAL A 97 -11.01 -2.11 -6.92
C VAL A 97 -11.84 -1.06 -7.62
N THR A 98 -11.23 -0.20 -8.45
CA THR A 98 -11.97 0.84 -9.19
C THR A 98 -12.85 0.29 -10.32
N GLN A 99 -12.57 -0.91 -10.82
CA GLN A 99 -13.46 -1.62 -11.74
C GLN A 99 -14.71 -2.14 -11.00
N LYS A 100 -14.55 -2.63 -9.77
CA LYS A 100 -15.65 -3.12 -8.93
C LYS A 100 -16.49 -1.98 -8.33
N PHE A 101 -15.85 -0.91 -7.90
CA PHE A 101 -16.48 0.27 -7.30
C PHE A 101 -16.15 1.49 -8.15
N GLN A 102 -17.13 2.01 -8.90
CA GLN A 102 -16.86 3.09 -9.86
C GLN A 102 -16.28 4.33 -9.16
N PRO A 103 -15.22 4.95 -9.72
CA PRO A 103 -14.66 6.20 -9.23
C PRO A 103 -15.66 7.35 -9.30
N LYS A 104 -15.67 8.18 -8.26
CA LYS A 104 -16.44 9.43 -8.17
C LYS A 104 -15.56 10.67 -8.32
N SER A 105 -14.41 10.65 -7.66
CA SER A 105 -13.44 11.73 -7.71
C SER A 105 -12.05 11.20 -7.38
N ALA A 106 -11.02 11.95 -7.79
CA ALA A 106 -9.65 11.63 -7.46
C ALA A 106 -8.88 12.89 -7.05
N LYS A 107 -7.84 12.70 -6.25
CA LYS A 107 -6.98 13.77 -5.76
C LYS A 107 -5.55 13.27 -5.64
N GLU A 108 -4.61 14.06 -6.17
CA GLU A 108 -3.19 13.91 -5.86
C GLU A 108 -2.93 14.34 -4.41
N LEU A 109 -2.31 13.47 -3.63
CA LEU A 109 -1.99 13.70 -2.23
C LEU A 109 -0.61 14.33 -2.08
N GLU A 110 0.37 13.76 -2.77
CA GLU A 110 1.78 14.12 -2.63
C GLU A 110 2.61 13.67 -3.83
N ARG A 111 3.72 14.35 -4.10
CA ARG A 111 4.72 13.92 -5.09
C ARG A 111 6.04 13.62 -4.38
N VAL A 112 6.56 12.43 -4.58
CA VAL A 112 7.75 11.92 -3.87
C VAL A 112 8.76 11.30 -4.84
N PRO A 113 10.06 11.26 -4.49
CA PRO A 113 11.03 10.50 -5.26
C PRO A 113 10.61 9.03 -5.39
N GLY A 114 10.80 8.45 -6.57
CA GLY A 114 10.25 7.13 -6.90
C GLY A 114 10.74 6.00 -6.00
N TYR A 115 11.91 6.18 -5.39
CA TYR A 115 12.47 5.26 -4.40
C TYR A 115 11.55 5.08 -3.17
N PHE A 116 10.95 6.17 -2.68
CA PHE A 116 10.09 6.16 -1.49
C PHE A 116 8.62 5.88 -1.80
N ALA A 117 8.23 5.91 -3.08
CA ALA A 117 6.83 5.92 -3.48
C ALA A 117 5.99 4.77 -2.90
N LYS A 118 6.57 3.56 -2.80
CA LYS A 118 5.86 2.39 -2.25
C LYS A 118 5.60 2.50 -0.75
N GLU A 119 6.59 2.98 0.00
CA GLU A 119 6.49 3.14 1.45
C GLU A 119 5.47 4.23 1.78
N VAL A 120 5.56 5.37 1.09
CA VAL A 120 4.61 6.48 1.25
C VAL A 120 3.19 6.05 0.86
N GLU A 121 2.99 5.31 -0.24
CA GLU A 121 1.68 4.75 -0.60
C GLU A 121 1.11 3.87 0.52
N GLN A 122 1.94 3.01 1.12
CA GLN A 122 1.54 2.13 2.21
C GLN A 122 1.13 2.94 3.44
N GLU A 123 1.91 3.94 3.84
CA GLU A 123 1.59 4.82 4.97
C GLU A 123 0.26 5.55 4.79
N TYR A 124 0.01 6.11 3.59
CA TYR A 124 -1.29 6.71 3.29
C TYR A 124 -2.40 5.66 3.35
N THR A 125 -2.18 4.46 2.81
CA THR A 125 -3.18 3.39 2.85
C THR A 125 -3.57 3.06 4.30
N GLU A 126 -2.60 2.84 5.17
CA GLU A 126 -2.82 2.54 6.60
C GLU A 126 -3.51 3.69 7.33
N LYS A 127 -3.09 4.93 7.07
CA LYS A 127 -3.74 6.14 7.62
C LYS A 127 -5.22 6.20 7.24
N TYR A 128 -5.56 5.90 5.99
CA TYR A 128 -6.95 5.89 5.54
C TYR A 128 -7.73 4.68 6.06
N ILE A 129 -7.11 3.50 6.19
CA ILE A 129 -7.70 2.32 6.86
C ILE A 129 -8.07 2.67 8.30
N LYS A 130 -7.16 3.28 9.06
CA LYS A 130 -7.42 3.72 10.45
C LYS A 130 -8.61 4.69 10.53
N LYS A 131 -8.77 5.55 9.53
CA LYS A 131 -9.82 6.57 9.50
C LYS A 131 -11.19 6.05 9.01
N HIS A 132 -11.20 5.12 8.07
CA HIS A 132 -12.43 4.71 7.36
C HIS A 132 -12.78 3.24 7.54
N GLY A 133 -11.96 2.47 8.23
CA GLY A 133 -12.11 1.04 8.41
C GLY A 133 -11.45 0.23 7.31
N TYR A 134 -10.96 -0.95 7.68
CA TYR A 134 -10.29 -1.88 6.77
C TYR A 134 -11.18 -2.26 5.58
N ASN A 135 -12.49 -2.39 5.76
CA ASN A 135 -13.42 -2.79 4.68
C ASN A 135 -13.72 -1.67 3.67
N ASN A 136 -13.13 -0.49 3.82
CA ASN A 136 -13.41 0.66 2.98
C ASN A 136 -12.22 1.18 2.18
N VAL A 137 -11.00 0.67 2.41
CA VAL A 137 -9.78 1.23 1.81
C VAL A 137 -8.89 0.13 1.24
N ARG A 138 -8.38 0.31 0.02
CA ARG A 138 -7.37 -0.56 -0.60
C ARG A 138 -6.25 0.28 -1.22
N GLY A 139 -5.07 -0.31 -1.36
CA GLY A 139 -3.84 0.36 -1.80
C GLY A 139 -2.61 -0.38 -1.26
N GLY A 140 -1.40 -0.03 -1.73
CA GLY A 140 -0.16 -0.62 -1.21
C GLY A 140 -0.19 -2.16 -1.18
N THR A 141 0.01 -2.75 -0.01
CA THR A 141 -0.07 -4.21 0.24
C THR A 141 -1.50 -4.72 0.43
N HIS A 142 -2.47 -3.84 0.68
CA HIS A 142 -3.88 -4.17 0.83
C HIS A 142 -4.58 -4.15 -0.53
N THR A 143 -4.26 -5.11 -1.41
CA THR A 143 -4.78 -5.17 -2.78
C THR A 143 -5.90 -6.18 -2.98
N ASN A 144 -6.19 -7.01 -1.98
CA ASN A 144 -7.21 -8.06 -2.13
C ASN A 144 -8.62 -7.44 -2.24
N SER A 145 -9.23 -7.55 -3.43
CA SER A 145 -10.56 -7.01 -3.73
C SER A 145 -11.71 -7.88 -3.22
N THR A 146 -11.46 -9.14 -2.83
CA THR A 146 -12.52 -10.05 -2.36
C THR A 146 -13.02 -9.68 -0.97
N THR A 147 -12.21 -8.98 -0.18
CA THR A 147 -12.57 -8.53 1.17
C THR A 147 -13.27 -7.17 1.18
N LEU A 148 -13.42 -6.50 0.02
CA LEU A 148 -14.29 -5.33 -0.11
C LEU A 148 -15.67 -5.78 -0.58
N ASN A 149 -16.69 -5.68 0.26
CA ASN A 149 -18.07 -6.00 -0.12
C ASN A 149 -18.92 -4.73 -0.21
N ASN A 150 -19.98 -4.79 -1.02
CA ASN A 150 -20.98 -3.72 -1.14
C ASN A 150 -21.89 -3.63 0.10
N TYR A 151 -21.80 -4.59 1.02
CA TYR A 151 -22.77 -4.84 2.09
C TYR A 151 -22.66 -3.96 3.33
N ASP A 152 -21.88 -2.86 3.30
CA ASP A 152 -21.73 -1.97 4.47
C ASP A 152 -22.65 -0.74 4.42
N TYR A 153 -23.75 -0.79 3.67
CA TYR A 153 -24.75 0.29 3.57
C TYR A 153 -26.18 -0.21 3.81
N ALA A 154 -26.38 -0.91 4.93
CA ALA A 154 -27.69 -1.08 5.54
C ALA A 154 -27.50 -1.47 7.01
N HIS A 155 -27.34 -0.48 7.89
CA HIS A 155 -27.79 -0.43 9.29
C HIS A 155 -27.08 0.73 9.99
N ASN A 156 -27.54 1.95 9.70
CA ASN A 156 -27.70 2.91 10.78
C ASN A 156 -29.14 2.71 11.25
N ASP A 157 -29.33 1.87 12.27
CA ASP A 157 -30.10 2.21 13.45
C ASP A 157 -30.14 1.02 14.42
N SER A 158 -29.89 1.36 15.68
CA SER A 158 -29.95 0.57 16.93
C SER A 158 -29.03 -0.63 17.09
N ASP A 159 -28.15 -0.48 18.09
CA ASP A 159 -27.74 -1.52 19.05
C ASP A 159 -26.86 -2.66 18.52
N ASP A 160 -25.55 -2.60 18.77
CA ASP A 160 -24.90 -3.73 19.46
C ASP A 160 -23.49 -3.38 19.97
N SER A 161 -23.33 -3.60 21.26
CA SER A 161 -22.06 -3.71 21.95
C SER A 161 -21.34 -4.98 21.50
N PHE A 162 -20.16 -4.91 20.87
CA PHE A 162 -19.20 -6.00 20.99
C PHE A 162 -17.76 -5.57 20.64
N GLY A 163 -16.93 -5.47 21.69
CA GLY A 163 -15.54 -5.91 21.69
C GLY A 163 -14.52 -5.08 20.92
N LYS A 164 -14.01 -4.01 21.54
CA LYS A 164 -12.64 -3.57 21.26
C LYS A 164 -11.69 -4.59 21.91
N TYR A 165 -10.92 -5.31 21.11
CA TYR A 165 -9.74 -6.02 21.60
C TYR A 165 -8.59 -5.02 21.55
N ASP A 166 -8.29 -4.39 22.69
CA ASP A 166 -7.06 -3.63 22.90
C ASP A 166 -6.07 -4.54 23.64
N PRO A 167 -4.96 -4.98 23.01
CA PRO A 167 -4.05 -5.94 23.60
C PRO A 167 -3.14 -5.36 24.71
N TYR A 168 -3.42 -4.17 25.24
CA TYR A 168 -2.61 -3.50 26.27
C TYR A 168 -3.41 -2.87 27.43
N ASP A 169 -4.64 -3.31 27.70
CA ASP A 169 -5.36 -2.89 28.90
C ASP A 169 -4.97 -3.80 30.10
N ASP A 170 -4.13 -3.26 30.98
CA ASP A 170 -3.50 -3.92 32.15
C ASP A 170 -4.39 -3.97 33.42
N ASP A 171 -5.71 -3.75 33.31
CA ASP A 171 -6.62 -3.75 34.47
C ASP A 171 -7.59 -4.96 34.44
N CYS A 172 -7.12 -6.10 34.96
CA CYS A 172 -7.95 -7.27 35.27
C CYS A 172 -8.19 -7.39 36.78
N PRO A 173 -9.42 -7.13 37.28
CA PRO A 173 -9.86 -7.64 38.57
C PRO A 173 -10.60 -8.98 38.39
N TYR A 174 -10.09 -9.98 39.09
CA TYR A 174 -10.64 -11.31 39.28
C TYR A 174 -11.94 -11.27 40.12
N GLU A 175 -13.07 -11.73 39.58
CA GLU A 175 -14.28 -12.07 40.38
C GLU A 175 -14.93 -13.35 39.80
N HIS A 176 -14.81 -14.47 40.52
CA HIS A 176 -15.85 -15.08 41.37
C HIS A 176 -17.10 -15.56 40.60
N GLN A 177 -17.19 -16.88 40.37
CA GLN A 177 -18.41 -17.54 39.88
C GLN A 177 -19.44 -17.70 41.01
N PRO A 178 -20.75 -17.56 40.74
CA PRO A 178 -21.77 -18.09 41.61
C PRO A 178 -22.31 -19.44 41.12
N ASP A 179 -22.33 -20.35 42.08
CA ASP A 179 -22.98 -21.66 42.11
C ASP A 179 -24.51 -21.52 42.20
N TRP A 180 -25.26 -22.30 41.42
CA TRP A 180 -26.70 -22.51 41.63
C TRP A 180 -27.11 -23.95 41.30
N ASP A 181 -27.14 -24.75 42.35
CA ASP A 181 -27.81 -26.03 42.46
C ASP A 181 -29.36 -25.90 42.53
N ILE A 182 -30.01 -26.86 41.84
CA ILE A 182 -31.30 -27.52 42.15
C ILE A 182 -32.64 -26.78 41.88
N ILE A 183 -33.41 -27.33 40.94
CA ILE A 183 -34.80 -27.79 41.18
C ILE A 183 -35.13 -29.03 40.32
N ASN A 184 -35.81 -29.97 40.96
CA ASN A 184 -36.08 -31.36 40.55
C ASN A 184 -37.41 -31.52 39.78
N GLU A 185 -37.46 -32.65 39.04
CA GLU A 185 -38.64 -33.50 38.72
C GLU A 185 -39.73 -33.00 37.73
N ASN A 186 -39.83 -33.66 36.56
CA ASN A 186 -40.80 -34.76 36.37
C ASN A 186 -40.68 -35.45 34.99
N ASP A 187 -40.74 -36.78 35.07
CA ASP A 187 -40.97 -37.86 34.10
C ASP A 187 -41.59 -37.55 32.71
N HIS A 188 -41.06 -38.19 31.66
CA HIS A 188 -41.67 -39.37 31.03
C HIS A 188 -40.89 -39.84 29.77
N ASP A 189 -40.17 -40.96 29.94
CA ASP A 189 -40.24 -42.22 29.18
C ASP A 189 -40.25 -42.26 27.62
N TRP A 190 -39.34 -43.11 27.10
CA TRP A 190 -39.08 -43.65 25.74
C TRP A 190 -38.20 -42.86 24.75
#